data_AF-A0A3P7M362-F1
#
_entry.id   AF-A0A3P7M362-F1
#
_cell.length_a   1.000
_cell.length_b   1.000
_cell.length_c   1.000
_cell.angle_alpha   90.00
_cell.angle_beta   90.00
_cell.angle_gamma   90.00
#
_symmetry.space_group_name_H-M   'P 1'
#
loop_
_entity.id
_entity.type
_entity.pdbx_description
1 polymer ?
#
loop_
_entity_poly.entity_id
_entity_poly.type
_entity_poly.pdbx_seq_one_letter_code
_entity_poly.pdbx_strand_id
1 'polypeptide(L)'
;MQRRAKEEEKEEQGREGGNMNNNIPTVPYVKFLYDKCNSHAQETVMTRVKSSVWRERLSGMEDLFSVASSFDTSSAAFTQSLIRWLLEPPGLKDSNIQVRCRLLETLGAFLSAVRQPSLCGSLVETLVIGATDAMVEAKQVKSCGDCLDGLKKAASLDIVAEFILRRLENMKNPKSVLHSLGWLVGALDKSAARLDRKLVVECLKTGFQSRDGGVRQAFITLAGSIYQSQDCDPTLRQQLDPGRSALSSLLDNEFKQRDQAFLAKQRQPDSLADHFEDCIENRSDPTRPAASMSAAERKSRRVTTNLEMPSHALLESVHLSHMEDKTLLSVEYSENEACKTFQLASPAVPIMTCDPEAK
;
A
#
# COMPACT_ATOMS: atom_id res chain seq x y z
N MET A 1 24.14 47.40 -4.68
CA MET A 1 23.32 46.20 -4.41
C MET A 1 23.84 44.94 -5.12
N GLN A 2 24.18 44.96 -6.41
CA GLN A 2 24.66 43.76 -7.13
C GLN A 2 26.10 43.30 -6.79
N ARG A 3 26.95 44.15 -6.19
CA ARG A 3 28.28 43.74 -5.69
C ARG A 3 28.22 42.99 -4.36
N ARG A 4 27.24 43.28 -3.49
CA ARG A 4 27.08 42.64 -2.18
C ARG A 4 26.56 41.20 -2.30
N ALA A 5 25.65 40.97 -3.26
CA ALA A 5 25.14 39.63 -3.57
C ALA A 5 26.22 38.69 -4.15
N LYS A 6 27.21 39.21 -4.90
CA LYS A 6 28.34 38.42 -5.41
C LYS A 6 29.43 38.18 -4.37
N GLU A 7 29.46 38.95 -3.29
CA GLU A 7 30.40 38.79 -2.19
C GLU A 7 29.87 37.76 -1.18
N GLU A 8 28.56 37.74 -0.93
CA GLU A 8 27.88 36.71 -0.14
C GLU A 8 27.95 35.32 -0.83
N GLU A 9 27.82 35.25 -2.17
CA GLU A 9 27.97 34.01 -2.94
C GLU A 9 29.42 33.47 -2.95
N LYS A 10 30.42 34.34 -2.69
CA LYS A 10 31.84 33.97 -2.56
C LYS A 10 32.24 33.62 -1.12
N GLU A 11 31.58 34.20 -0.12
CA GLU A 11 31.81 33.89 1.29
C GLU A 11 31.18 32.55 1.70
N GLU A 12 30.07 32.16 1.05
CA GLU A 12 29.43 30.85 1.26
C GLU A 12 30.20 29.71 0.56
N GLN A 13 30.99 30.01 -0.47
CA GLN A 13 31.93 29.06 -1.11
C GLN A 13 33.28 28.92 -0.37
N GLY A 14 33.54 29.75 0.65
CA GLY A 14 34.84 29.83 1.35
C GLY A 14 34.92 29.10 2.69
N ARG A 15 33.84 28.44 3.14
CA ARG A 15 33.76 27.81 4.48
C ARG A 15 33.51 26.30 4.48
N GLU A 16 33.88 25.59 3.41
CA GLU A 16 33.87 24.12 3.36
C GLU A 16 35.28 23.58 3.13
N GLY A 17 36.20 23.95 4.03
CA GLY A 17 37.54 23.38 4.13
C GLY A 17 37.66 22.50 5.38
N GLY A 18 36.71 21.59 5.60
CA GLY A 18 36.72 20.64 6.70
C GLY A 18 37.27 19.30 6.24
N ASN A 19 38.54 19.05 6.57
CA ASN A 19 39.29 17.80 6.43
C ASN A 19 38.39 16.53 6.35
N MET A 20 38.27 15.93 5.17
CA MET A 20 37.65 14.62 4.98
C MET A 20 38.57 13.55 5.57
N ASN A 21 38.47 13.37 6.88
CA ASN A 21 39.02 12.20 7.52
C ASN A 21 38.11 11.02 7.11
N ASN A 22 38.63 10.13 6.25
CA ASN A 22 37.99 8.89 5.80
C ASN A 22 37.84 7.93 6.99
N ASN A 23 36.95 8.28 7.91
CA ASN A 23 36.68 7.51 9.10
C ASN A 23 35.75 6.37 8.72
N ILE A 24 36.34 5.25 8.29
CA ILE A 24 35.62 3.97 8.17
C ILE A 24 34.94 3.71 9.52
N PRO A 25 33.61 3.56 9.58
CA PRO A 25 32.91 3.53 10.86
C PRO A 25 33.28 2.29 11.69
N THR A 26 33.74 2.53 12.92
CA THR A 26 34.15 1.53 13.93
C THR A 26 33.00 0.73 14.55
N VAL A 27 31.76 0.97 14.13
CA VAL A 27 30.58 0.25 14.62
C VAL A 27 30.38 -1.01 13.77
N PRO A 28 30.40 -2.24 14.35
CA PRO A 28 30.34 -3.49 13.59
C PRO A 28 29.18 -3.59 12.59
N TYR A 29 28.04 -3.00 12.93
CA TYR A 29 26.85 -2.96 12.07
C TYR A 29 27.03 -2.11 10.81
N VAL A 30 27.73 -0.99 10.93
CA VAL A 30 28.00 -0.10 9.81
C VAL A 30 29.03 -0.74 8.90
N LYS A 31 30.04 -1.43 9.45
CA LYS A 31 30.97 -2.22 8.63
C LYS A 31 30.24 -3.32 7.84
N PHE A 32 29.36 -4.10 8.48
CA PHE A 32 28.54 -5.12 7.81
C PHE A 32 27.69 -4.54 6.66
N LEU A 33 27.11 -3.37 6.89
CA LEU A 33 26.37 -2.62 5.88
C LEU A 33 27.25 -2.25 4.69
N TYR A 34 28.42 -1.65 4.95
CA TYR A 34 29.35 -1.22 3.91
C TYR A 34 29.88 -2.42 3.12
N ASP A 35 30.23 -3.53 3.76
CA ASP A 35 30.70 -4.73 3.08
C ASP A 35 29.64 -5.31 2.11
N LYS A 36 28.37 -5.34 2.55
CA LYS A 36 27.24 -5.77 1.71
C LYS A 36 26.84 -4.73 0.67
N CYS A 37 26.99 -3.44 0.94
CA CYS A 37 26.74 -2.40 -0.05
C CYS A 37 27.84 -2.38 -1.11
N ASN A 38 29.11 -2.57 -0.73
CA ASN A 38 30.26 -2.59 -1.64
C ASN A 38 30.18 -3.68 -2.71
N SER A 39 29.46 -4.78 -2.47
CA SER A 39 29.19 -5.78 -3.50
C SER A 39 28.17 -5.34 -4.57
N HIS A 40 27.38 -4.30 -4.29
CA HIS A 40 26.28 -3.82 -5.14
C HIS A 40 26.42 -2.34 -5.56
N ALA A 41 27.18 -1.54 -4.82
CA ALA A 41 27.39 -0.11 -5.01
C ALA A 41 28.83 0.25 -4.59
N GLN A 42 29.52 1.12 -5.33
CA GLN A 42 30.89 1.50 -4.98
C GLN A 42 30.95 2.27 -3.65
N GLU A 43 32.06 2.16 -2.90
CA GLU A 43 32.28 2.90 -1.63
C GLU A 43 32.01 4.42 -1.78
N THR A 44 32.35 4.95 -2.95
CA THR A 44 32.09 6.34 -3.37
C THR A 44 30.60 6.72 -3.40
N VAL A 45 29.69 5.77 -3.61
CA VAL A 45 28.24 5.98 -3.56
C VAL A 45 27.80 6.27 -2.12
N MET A 46 28.29 5.48 -1.16
CA MET A 46 27.91 5.65 0.25
C MET A 46 28.36 7.00 0.80
N THR A 47 29.58 7.44 0.47
CA THR A 47 30.09 8.76 0.83
C THR A 47 29.26 9.88 0.19
N ARG A 48 28.94 9.76 -1.11
CA ARG A 48 28.13 10.76 -1.83
C ARG A 48 26.74 10.94 -1.25
N VAL A 49 26.05 9.85 -0.87
CA VAL A 49 24.71 9.91 -0.25
C VAL A 49 24.69 10.73 1.06
N LYS A 50 25.82 10.80 1.77
CA LYS A 50 25.98 11.54 3.03
C LYS A 50 26.74 12.87 2.89
N SER A 51 27.02 13.32 1.66
CA SER A 51 27.73 14.57 1.40
C SER A 51 26.97 15.81 1.89
N SER A 52 27.69 16.86 2.32
CA SER A 52 27.09 18.18 2.58
C SER A 52 26.53 18.80 1.29
N VAL A 53 27.08 18.43 0.13
CA VAL A 53 26.70 18.93 -1.19
C VAL A 53 25.49 18.15 -1.73
N TRP A 54 24.35 18.83 -1.91
CA TRP A 54 23.10 18.17 -2.33
C TRP A 54 23.19 17.49 -3.71
N ARG A 55 24.03 18.01 -4.62
CA ARG A 55 24.23 17.41 -5.95
C ARG A 55 24.95 16.07 -5.87
N GLU A 56 25.92 15.97 -4.97
CA GLU A 56 26.60 14.70 -4.69
C GLU A 56 25.62 13.72 -4.03
N ARG A 57 24.80 14.17 -3.08
CA ARG A 57 23.73 13.35 -2.50
C ARG A 57 22.75 12.83 -3.55
N LEU A 58 22.30 13.71 -4.45
CA LEU A 58 21.41 13.32 -5.54
C LEU A 58 22.06 12.26 -6.43
N SER A 59 23.27 12.52 -6.92
CA SER A 59 24.02 11.58 -7.76
C SER A 59 24.24 10.22 -7.05
N GLY A 60 24.61 10.22 -5.78
CA GLY A 60 24.76 8.99 -5.00
C GLY A 60 23.42 8.24 -4.85
N MET A 61 22.31 8.96 -4.64
CA MET A 61 20.99 8.34 -4.55
C MET A 61 20.50 7.80 -5.90
N GLU A 62 20.85 8.44 -7.02
CA GLU A 62 20.55 7.94 -8.37
C GLU A 62 21.30 6.63 -8.67
N ASP A 63 22.59 6.57 -8.33
CA ASP A 63 23.38 5.35 -8.44
C ASP A 63 22.79 4.23 -7.56
N LEU A 64 22.44 4.55 -6.31
CA LEU A 64 21.84 3.58 -5.40
C LEU A 64 20.45 3.11 -5.88
N PHE A 65 19.63 4.01 -6.41
CA PHE A 65 18.34 3.67 -7.01
C PHE A 65 18.48 2.66 -8.14
N SER A 66 19.49 2.82 -9.01
CA SER A 66 19.73 1.93 -10.15
C SER A 66 19.98 0.47 -9.75
N VAL A 67 20.53 0.25 -8.55
CA VAL A 67 20.84 -1.08 -8.00
C VAL A 67 19.87 -1.51 -6.89
N ALA A 68 18.91 -0.67 -6.50
CA ALA A 68 18.04 -0.89 -5.33
C ALA A 68 17.28 -2.22 -5.38
N SER A 69 16.81 -2.65 -6.55
CA SER A 69 16.09 -3.92 -6.71
C SER A 69 17.00 -5.15 -6.85
N SER A 70 18.32 -4.95 -6.95
CA SER A 70 19.32 -6.04 -7.08
C SER A 70 19.90 -6.53 -5.76
N PHE A 71 19.63 -5.80 -4.66
CA PHE A 71 20.12 -6.18 -3.35
C PHE A 71 19.51 -7.50 -2.89
N ASP A 72 20.34 -8.33 -2.26
CA ASP A 72 19.87 -9.53 -1.56
C ASP A 72 19.15 -9.16 -0.27
N THR A 73 17.83 -9.10 -0.33
CA THR A 73 16.94 -8.81 0.81
C THR A 73 16.62 -10.04 1.66
N SER A 74 17.33 -11.16 1.49
CA SER A 74 17.08 -12.39 2.28
C SER A 74 17.44 -12.21 3.75
N SER A 75 18.38 -11.30 4.05
CA SER A 75 18.74 -10.95 5.43
C SER A 75 17.85 -9.83 5.96
N ALA A 76 16.96 -10.18 6.88
CA ALA A 76 16.15 -9.24 7.65
C ALA A 76 16.99 -8.12 8.27
N ALA A 77 18.15 -8.48 8.84
CA ALA A 77 19.09 -7.55 9.45
C ALA A 77 19.57 -6.53 8.41
N PHE A 78 20.15 -6.98 7.29
CA PHE A 78 20.66 -6.11 6.23
C PHE A 78 19.59 -5.14 5.70
N THR A 79 18.38 -5.64 5.40
CA THR A 79 17.28 -4.81 4.91
C THR A 79 16.95 -3.68 5.88
N GLN A 80 16.82 -4.03 7.15
CA GLN A 80 16.55 -3.09 8.23
C GLN A 80 17.71 -2.10 8.46
N SER A 81 18.96 -2.55 8.25
CA SER A 81 20.16 -1.73 8.33
C SER A 81 20.21 -0.67 7.26
N LEU A 82 19.98 -1.07 6.01
CA LEU A 82 20.13 -0.17 4.87
C LEU A 82 19.09 0.94 4.95
N ILE A 83 17.84 0.58 5.31
CA ILE A 83 16.77 1.56 5.50
C ILE A 83 17.16 2.55 6.62
N ARG A 84 17.62 2.08 7.78
CA ARG A 84 18.01 3.00 8.88
C ARG A 84 19.15 3.93 8.47
N TRP A 85 20.17 3.41 7.79
CA TRP A 85 21.26 4.22 7.26
C TRP A 85 20.76 5.27 6.26
N LEU A 86 19.83 4.92 5.36
CA LEU A 86 19.20 5.87 4.44
C LEU A 86 18.39 6.96 5.15
N LEU A 87 17.77 6.61 6.30
CA LEU A 87 16.98 7.53 7.11
C LEU A 87 17.82 8.43 8.02
N GLU A 88 19.09 8.09 8.29
CA GLU A 88 20.00 8.97 9.01
C GLU A 88 20.08 10.35 8.32
N PRO A 89 20.21 11.45 9.08
CA PRO A 89 20.25 12.79 8.51
C PRO A 89 21.23 12.94 7.34
N PRO A 90 20.88 13.69 6.29
CA PRO A 90 19.65 14.48 6.16
C PRO A 90 18.37 13.66 5.90
N GLY A 91 18.48 12.48 5.30
CA GLY A 91 17.38 11.50 5.16
C GLY A 91 16.06 12.11 4.65
N LEU A 92 14.95 11.74 5.31
CA LEU A 92 13.61 12.30 5.00
C LEU A 92 13.47 13.81 5.27
N LYS A 93 14.43 14.40 5.98
CA LYS A 93 14.48 15.83 6.31
C LYS A 93 15.45 16.60 5.40
N ASP A 94 15.86 16.03 4.27
CA ASP A 94 16.71 16.74 3.30
C ASP A 94 16.07 18.06 2.85
N SER A 95 16.89 19.11 2.85
CA SER A 95 16.47 20.45 2.42
C SER A 95 16.20 20.50 0.92
N ASN A 96 16.84 19.63 0.14
CA ASN A 96 16.62 19.55 -1.29
C ASN A 96 15.54 18.51 -1.61
N ILE A 97 14.44 18.97 -2.22
CA ILE A 97 13.29 18.13 -2.56
C ILE A 97 13.65 17.03 -3.57
N GLN A 98 14.59 17.26 -4.49
CA GLN A 98 15.00 16.25 -5.48
C GLN A 98 15.69 15.07 -4.80
N VAL A 99 16.60 15.35 -3.86
CA VAL A 99 17.27 14.31 -3.06
C VAL A 99 16.25 13.53 -2.25
N ARG A 100 15.30 14.21 -1.60
CA ARG A 100 14.23 13.56 -0.83
C ARG A 100 13.30 12.70 -1.68
N CYS A 101 12.91 13.16 -2.87
CA CYS A 101 12.14 12.37 -3.82
C CYS A 101 12.89 11.10 -4.24
N ARG A 102 14.17 11.24 -4.63
CA ARG A 102 14.97 10.09 -5.04
C ARG A 102 15.24 9.11 -3.90
N LEU A 103 15.37 9.59 -2.66
CA LEU A 103 15.43 8.76 -1.46
C LEU A 103 14.17 7.90 -1.30
N LEU A 104 12.98 8.50 -1.41
CA LEU A 104 11.70 7.79 -1.30
C LEU A 104 11.53 6.75 -2.43
N GLU A 105 11.92 7.09 -3.65
CA GLU A 105 11.94 6.17 -4.80
C GLU A 105 12.88 4.98 -4.55
N THR A 106 14.08 5.25 -4.01
CA THR A 106 15.07 4.22 -3.65
C THR A 106 14.54 3.30 -2.57
N LEU A 107 13.92 3.86 -1.53
CA LEU A 107 13.25 3.08 -0.48
C LEU A 107 12.13 2.23 -1.07
N GLY A 108 11.27 2.79 -1.93
CA GLY A 108 10.18 2.04 -2.57
C GLY A 108 10.67 0.88 -3.45
N ALA A 109 11.72 1.10 -4.25
CA ALA A 109 12.33 0.08 -5.09
C ALA A 109 12.98 -1.04 -4.26
N PHE A 110 13.67 -0.67 -3.18
CA PHE A 110 14.30 -1.62 -2.26
C PHE A 110 13.26 -2.43 -1.48
N LEU A 111 12.26 -1.78 -0.90
CA LEU A 111 11.17 -2.43 -0.17
C LEU A 111 10.36 -3.36 -1.06
N SER A 112 10.15 -3.00 -2.33
CA SER A 112 9.48 -3.85 -3.31
C SER A 112 10.22 -5.16 -3.60
N ALA A 113 11.53 -5.24 -3.35
CA ALA A 113 12.34 -6.44 -3.56
C ALA A 113 12.35 -7.39 -2.35
N VAL A 114 11.85 -6.93 -1.18
CA VAL A 114 11.82 -7.72 0.05
C VAL A 114 10.95 -8.96 -0.11
N ARG A 115 11.56 -10.14 -0.02
CA ARG A 115 10.87 -11.44 -0.16
C ARG A 115 10.29 -11.99 1.15
N GLN A 116 10.91 -11.65 2.28
CA GLN A 116 10.46 -12.09 3.60
C GLN A 116 10.09 -10.85 4.43
N PRO A 117 8.80 -10.68 4.80
CA PRO A 117 8.36 -9.53 5.56
C PRO A 117 8.90 -9.62 6.99
N SER A 118 9.88 -8.78 7.31
CA SER A 118 10.51 -8.74 8.64
C SER A 118 10.93 -7.32 9.01
N LEU A 119 10.08 -6.34 8.72
CA LEU A 119 10.28 -4.95 9.14
C LEU A 119 9.74 -4.74 10.54
N CYS A 120 10.50 -4.05 11.40
CA CYS A 120 10.00 -3.69 12.72
C CYS A 120 8.92 -2.60 12.60
N GLY A 121 7.90 -2.66 13.46
CA GLY A 121 6.76 -1.73 13.42
C GLY A 121 7.18 -0.25 13.48
N SER A 122 8.17 0.09 14.31
CA SER A 122 8.71 1.46 14.41
C SER A 122 9.35 1.98 13.12
N LEU A 123 9.92 1.09 12.29
CA LEU A 123 10.51 1.48 11.01
C LEU A 123 9.41 1.70 9.96
N VAL A 124 8.40 0.84 9.95
CA VAL A 124 7.20 1.04 9.11
C VAL A 124 6.53 2.37 9.45
N GLU A 125 6.32 2.64 10.74
CA GLU A 125 5.75 3.89 11.22
C GLU A 125 6.57 5.11 10.77
N THR A 126 7.89 5.06 10.93
CA THR A 126 8.80 6.14 10.50
C THR A 126 8.70 6.43 9.01
N LEU A 127 8.63 5.38 8.18
CA LEU A 127 8.51 5.50 6.73
C LEU A 127 7.13 6.03 6.30
N VAL A 128 6.05 5.55 6.94
CA VAL A 128 4.69 6.08 6.72
C VAL A 128 4.62 7.55 7.09
N ILE A 129 5.18 7.93 8.25
CA ILE A 129 5.31 9.32 8.69
C ILE A 129 6.02 10.16 7.63
N GLY A 130 7.21 9.71 7.21
CA GLY A 130 8.03 10.39 6.22
C GLY A 130 7.35 10.59 4.87
N ALA A 131 6.75 9.53 4.34
CA ALA A 131 6.09 9.57 3.05
C ALA A 131 4.85 10.47 3.09
N THR A 132 3.97 10.29 4.08
CA THR A 132 2.73 11.08 4.18
C THR A 132 3.02 12.57 4.42
N ASP A 133 3.94 12.93 5.32
CA ASP A 133 4.32 14.34 5.54
C ASP A 133 4.92 15.00 4.29
N ALA A 134 5.57 14.22 3.43
CA ALA A 134 6.17 14.71 2.19
C ALA A 134 5.18 14.84 1.02
N MET A 135 3.95 14.30 1.11
CA MET A 135 2.92 14.36 0.06
C MET A 135 2.25 15.75 -0.06
N VAL A 136 2.99 16.78 -0.43
CA VAL A 136 2.42 18.15 -0.51
C VAL A 136 2.26 18.64 -1.95
N GLU A 137 3.21 18.29 -2.83
CA GLU A 137 3.24 18.69 -4.22
C GLU A 137 3.18 17.48 -5.15
N ALA A 138 2.60 17.64 -6.34
CA ALA A 138 2.41 16.56 -7.32
C ALA A 138 3.69 15.76 -7.62
N LYS A 139 4.85 16.44 -7.71
CA LYS A 139 6.15 15.79 -7.94
C LYS A 139 6.57 14.86 -6.80
N GLN A 140 6.18 15.18 -5.56
CA GLN A 140 6.51 14.38 -4.38
C GLN A 140 5.50 13.25 -4.18
N VAL A 141 4.23 13.48 -4.51
CA VAL A 141 3.14 12.50 -4.34
C VAL A 141 3.49 11.18 -5.02
N LYS A 142 4.07 11.21 -6.23
CA LYS A 142 4.52 10.00 -6.91
C LYS A 142 5.60 9.26 -6.11
N SER A 143 6.70 9.92 -5.77
CA SER A 143 7.81 9.30 -5.03
C SER A 143 7.37 8.77 -3.65
N CYS A 144 6.47 9.48 -2.97
CA CYS A 144 5.87 9.03 -1.71
C CYS A 144 4.98 7.80 -1.92
N GLY A 145 4.16 7.79 -2.98
CA GLY A 145 3.32 6.66 -3.36
C GLY A 145 4.15 5.42 -3.69
N ASP A 146 5.23 5.56 -4.44
CA ASP A 146 6.16 4.47 -4.76
C ASP A 146 6.78 3.86 -3.49
N CYS A 147 7.12 4.70 -2.50
CA CYS A 147 7.59 4.27 -1.18
C CYS A 147 6.51 3.49 -0.41
N LEU A 148 5.27 4.00 -0.35
CA LEU A 148 4.16 3.33 0.32
C LEU A 148 3.77 2.02 -0.38
N ASP A 149 3.86 1.94 -1.71
CA ASP A 149 3.63 0.71 -2.48
C ASP A 149 4.72 -0.33 -2.22
N GLY A 150 5.98 0.09 -2.05
CA GLY A 150 7.06 -0.77 -1.57
C GLY A 150 6.80 -1.28 -0.15
N LEU A 151 6.41 -0.40 0.77
CA LEU A 151 6.03 -0.78 2.13
C LEU A 151 4.88 -1.78 2.17
N LYS A 152 3.85 -1.57 1.35
CA LYS A 152 2.71 -2.49 1.21
C LYS A 152 3.16 -3.90 0.86
N LYS A 153 4.17 -4.05 -0.02
CA LYS A 153 4.76 -5.35 -0.37
C LYS A 153 5.59 -5.93 0.78
N ALA A 154 6.36 -5.09 1.47
CA ALA A 154 7.28 -5.55 2.52
C ALA A 154 6.62 -5.81 3.89
N ALA A 155 5.46 -5.21 4.19
CA ALA A 155 4.80 -5.27 5.50
C ALA A 155 3.29 -5.58 5.45
N SER A 156 2.70 -5.80 4.27
CA SER A 156 1.25 -5.91 4.01
C SER A 156 0.47 -4.58 4.02
N LEU A 157 -0.65 -4.56 3.29
CA LEU A 157 -1.55 -3.40 3.24
C LEU A 157 -2.21 -3.14 4.60
N ASP A 158 -2.60 -4.19 5.33
CA ASP A 158 -3.25 -4.09 6.65
C ASP A 158 -2.44 -3.20 7.60
N ILE A 159 -1.15 -3.52 7.77
CA ILE A 159 -0.24 -2.78 8.67
C ILE A 159 -0.06 -1.33 8.20
N VAL A 160 0.21 -1.12 6.91
CA VAL A 160 0.47 0.22 6.36
C VAL A 160 -0.77 1.10 6.46
N ALA A 161 -1.95 0.57 6.13
CA ALA A 161 -3.22 1.26 6.22
C ALA A 161 -3.54 1.67 7.65
N GLU A 162 -3.34 0.80 8.64
CA GLU A 162 -3.57 1.17 10.04
C GLU A 162 -2.64 2.29 10.53
N PHE A 163 -1.35 2.28 10.16
CA PHE A 163 -0.44 3.37 10.49
C PHE A 163 -0.86 4.69 9.84
N ILE A 164 -1.35 4.66 8.60
CA ILE A 164 -1.90 5.85 7.94
C ILE A 164 -3.14 6.34 8.71
N LEU A 165 -4.10 5.46 9.01
CA LEU A 165 -5.34 5.81 9.71
C LEU A 165 -5.10 6.47 11.07
N ARG A 166 -4.17 5.92 11.88
CA ARG A 166 -3.79 6.49 13.19
C ARG A 166 -3.14 7.87 13.08
N ARG A 167 -2.56 8.18 11.93
CA ARG A 167 -1.80 9.40 11.70
C ARG A 167 -2.64 10.54 11.14
N LEU A 168 -3.69 10.26 10.35
CA LEU A 168 -4.44 11.28 9.60
C LEU A 168 -4.87 12.48 10.44
N GLU A 169 -5.27 12.27 11.69
CA GLU A 169 -5.68 13.34 12.62
C GLU A 169 -4.52 14.28 13.01
N ASN A 170 -3.30 13.76 13.07
CA ASN A 170 -2.11 14.50 13.52
C ASN A 170 -1.40 15.25 12.38
N MET A 171 -1.87 15.10 11.14
CA MET A 171 -1.26 15.72 9.97
C MET A 171 -1.66 17.20 9.85
N LYS A 172 -0.66 18.07 9.87
CA LYS A 172 -0.88 19.53 9.91
C LYS A 172 -1.27 20.13 8.56
N ASN A 173 -0.92 19.49 7.45
CA ASN A 173 -1.11 20.02 6.11
C ASN A 173 -2.29 19.33 5.41
N PRO A 174 -3.39 20.06 5.08
CA PRO A 174 -4.57 19.45 4.46
C PRO A 174 -4.27 18.82 3.09
N LYS A 175 -3.32 19.35 2.31
CA LYS A 175 -2.92 18.72 1.03
C LYS A 175 -2.31 17.33 1.24
N SER A 176 -1.47 17.22 2.27
CA SER A 176 -0.85 15.96 2.66
C SER A 176 -1.87 14.96 3.16
N VAL A 177 -2.89 15.40 3.91
CA VAL A 177 -4.05 14.57 4.27
C VAL A 177 -4.77 14.06 3.02
N LEU A 178 -5.12 14.96 2.10
CA LEU A 178 -5.84 14.61 0.86
C LEU A 178 -5.07 13.60 0.00
N HIS A 179 -3.77 13.80 -0.20
CA HIS A 179 -2.95 12.88 -0.98
C HIS A 179 -2.76 11.53 -0.30
N SER A 180 -2.63 11.52 1.03
CA SER A 180 -2.52 10.26 1.81
C SER A 180 -3.82 9.47 1.78
N LEU A 181 -4.97 10.14 1.92
CA LEU A 181 -6.29 9.55 1.74
C LEU A 181 -6.48 9.01 0.32
N GLY A 182 -6.08 9.78 -0.69
CA GLY A 182 -6.16 9.35 -2.09
C GLY A 182 -5.32 8.10 -2.38
N TRP A 183 -4.11 8.02 -1.83
CA TRP A 183 -3.28 6.81 -1.94
C TRP A 183 -3.96 5.61 -1.25
N LEU A 184 -4.48 5.79 -0.03
CA LEU A 184 -5.13 4.73 0.73
C LEU A 184 -6.40 4.21 0.03
N VAL A 185 -7.24 5.09 -0.49
CA VAL A 185 -8.41 4.75 -1.33
C VAL A 185 -7.98 3.90 -2.51
N GLY A 186 -6.99 4.37 -3.28
CA GLY A 186 -6.49 3.65 -4.45
C GLY A 186 -5.85 2.29 -4.13
N ALA A 187 -5.31 2.12 -2.91
CA ALA A 187 -4.79 0.84 -2.44
C ALA A 187 -5.91 -0.13 -2.05
N LEU A 188 -6.93 0.34 -1.33
CA LEU A 188 -8.09 -0.46 -0.89
C LEU A 188 -8.99 -0.88 -2.06
N ASP A 189 -9.15 -0.02 -3.07
CA ASP A 189 -9.95 -0.35 -4.26
C ASP A 189 -9.32 -1.49 -5.10
N LYS A 190 -7.99 -1.70 -4.97
CA LYS A 190 -7.23 -2.71 -5.71
C LYS A 190 -6.96 -3.97 -4.89
N SER A 191 -7.11 -3.93 -3.57
CA SER A 191 -6.71 -5.02 -2.67
C SER A 191 -7.53 -4.97 -1.39
N ALA A 192 -8.05 -6.13 -0.99
CA ALA A 192 -8.72 -6.25 0.30
C ALA A 192 -7.72 -6.05 1.44
N ALA A 193 -8.17 -5.38 2.51
CA ALA A 193 -7.39 -5.18 3.72
C ALA A 193 -8.25 -5.49 4.96
N ARG A 194 -7.67 -6.17 5.93
CA ARG A 194 -8.30 -6.41 7.24
C ARG A 194 -7.90 -5.31 8.20
N LEU A 195 -8.77 -4.32 8.34
CA LEU A 195 -8.57 -3.16 9.19
C LEU A 195 -9.32 -3.31 10.52
N ASP A 196 -8.73 -2.83 11.61
CA ASP A 196 -9.43 -2.71 12.89
C ASP A 196 -10.67 -1.82 12.77
N ARG A 197 -11.85 -2.44 12.97
CA ARG A 197 -13.17 -1.79 12.92
C ARG A 197 -13.24 -0.56 13.83
N LYS A 198 -12.70 -0.64 15.05
CA LYS A 198 -12.78 0.46 16.02
C LYS A 198 -11.99 1.67 15.53
N LEU A 199 -10.73 1.44 15.16
CA LEU A 199 -9.85 2.46 14.57
C LEU A 199 -10.48 3.12 13.35
N VAL A 200 -11.05 2.32 12.44
CA VAL A 200 -11.71 2.83 11.23
C VAL A 200 -12.87 3.76 11.59
N VAL A 201 -13.79 3.31 12.46
CA VAL A 201 -14.99 4.10 12.81
C VAL A 201 -14.60 5.41 13.49
N GLU A 202 -13.64 5.37 14.42
CA GLU A 202 -13.15 6.57 15.10
C GLU A 202 -12.50 7.54 14.11
N CYS A 203 -11.59 7.05 13.27
CA CYS A 203 -10.89 7.86 12.27
C CYS A 203 -11.86 8.53 11.29
N LEU A 204 -12.84 7.79 10.76
CA LEU A 204 -13.84 8.32 9.83
C LEU A 204 -14.73 9.38 10.51
N LYS A 205 -15.20 9.13 11.74
CA LYS A 205 -16.03 10.09 12.49
C LYS A 205 -15.29 11.39 12.80
N THR A 206 -14.00 11.32 13.11
CA THR A 206 -13.14 12.50 13.25
C THR A 206 -12.98 13.21 11.90
N GLY A 207 -12.72 12.47 10.83
CA GLY A 207 -12.54 13.00 9.49
C GLY A 207 -13.77 13.74 8.94
N PHE A 208 -14.98 13.26 9.22
CA PHE A 208 -16.23 13.91 8.84
C PHE A 208 -16.45 15.27 9.52
N GLN A 209 -15.82 15.49 10.67
CA GLN A 209 -15.87 16.75 11.42
C GLN A 209 -14.75 17.72 11.01
N SER A 210 -13.91 17.36 10.02
CA SER A 210 -12.87 18.24 9.51
C SER A 210 -13.45 19.58 9.05
N ARG A 211 -12.76 20.68 9.32
CA ARG A 211 -13.18 22.03 8.87
C ARG A 211 -13.01 22.22 7.38
N ASP A 212 -12.07 21.49 6.77
CA ASP A 212 -11.78 21.53 5.34
C ASP A 212 -12.79 20.63 4.58
N GLY A 213 -13.54 21.24 3.66
CA GLY A 213 -14.57 20.53 2.89
C GLY A 213 -14.00 19.47 1.94
N GLY A 214 -12.81 19.69 1.39
CA GLY A 214 -12.13 18.70 0.57
C GLY A 214 -11.71 17.49 1.40
N VAL A 215 -11.16 17.73 2.60
CA VAL A 215 -10.78 16.65 3.52
C VAL A 215 -12.00 15.84 3.95
N ARG A 216 -13.12 16.50 4.32
CA ARG A 216 -14.38 15.79 4.63
C ARG A 216 -14.83 14.89 3.48
N GLN A 217 -14.80 15.39 2.24
CA GLN A 217 -15.20 14.63 1.07
C GLN A 217 -14.25 13.44 0.79
N ALA A 218 -12.95 13.61 1.03
CA ALA A 218 -11.98 12.52 0.92
C ALA A 218 -12.22 11.42 1.96
N PHE A 219 -12.64 11.77 3.19
CA PHE A 219 -13.04 10.79 4.19
C PHE A 219 -14.33 10.04 3.83
N ILE A 220 -15.31 10.70 3.19
CA ILE A 220 -16.50 10.03 2.66
C ILE A 220 -16.10 8.99 1.60
N THR A 221 -15.20 9.37 0.69
CA THR A 221 -14.67 8.47 -0.34
C THR A 221 -13.89 7.29 0.27
N LEU A 222 -13.10 7.54 1.33
CA LEU A 222 -12.42 6.49 2.09
C LEU A 222 -13.42 5.54 2.75
N ALA A 223 -14.50 6.05 3.33
CA ALA A 223 -15.53 5.21 3.92
C ALA A 223 -16.13 4.25 2.89
N GLY A 224 -16.43 4.73 1.68
CA GLY A 224 -16.89 3.89 0.56
C GLY A 224 -15.88 2.81 0.18
N SER A 225 -14.59 3.17 0.14
CA SER A 225 -13.52 2.23 -0.23
C SER A 225 -13.33 1.13 0.82
N ILE A 226 -13.38 1.49 2.11
CA ILE A 226 -13.32 0.52 3.21
C ILE A 226 -14.58 -0.38 3.21
N TYR A 227 -15.76 0.19 2.95
CA TYR A 227 -16.99 -0.56 2.84
C TYR A 227 -16.92 -1.61 1.73
N GLN A 228 -16.44 -1.21 0.55
CA GLN A 228 -16.22 -2.13 -0.56
C GLN A 228 -15.15 -3.19 -0.24
N SER A 229 -14.07 -2.82 0.45
CA SER A 229 -13.00 -3.79 0.81
C SER A 229 -13.44 -4.79 1.90
N GLN A 230 -14.55 -4.50 2.59
CA GLN A 230 -15.17 -5.34 3.63
C GLN A 230 -16.46 -5.99 3.12
N ASP A 231 -16.52 -6.32 1.83
CA ASP A 231 -17.65 -7.02 1.17
C ASP A 231 -19.01 -6.35 1.39
N CYS A 232 -19.04 -5.01 1.40
CA CYS A 232 -20.26 -4.23 1.59
C CYS A 232 -20.97 -4.52 2.94
N ASP A 233 -20.21 -4.75 4.02
CA ASP A 233 -20.74 -5.03 5.37
C ASP A 233 -21.70 -3.92 5.88
N PRO A 234 -23.02 -4.21 6.04
CA PRO A 234 -24.01 -3.23 6.46
C PRO A 234 -23.77 -2.71 7.89
N THR A 235 -23.01 -3.44 8.71
CA THR A 235 -22.66 -3.04 10.08
C THR A 235 -21.83 -1.76 10.09
N LEU A 236 -20.89 -1.62 9.15
CA LEU A 236 -20.08 -0.39 9.01
C LEU A 236 -20.98 0.83 8.73
N ARG A 237 -21.96 0.68 7.84
CA ARG A 237 -22.91 1.76 7.54
C ARG A 237 -23.71 2.19 8.76
N GLN A 238 -24.21 1.23 9.53
CA GLN A 238 -24.93 1.51 10.79
C GLN A 238 -24.06 2.22 11.83
N GLN A 239 -22.78 1.85 11.94
CA GLN A 239 -21.84 2.45 12.90
C GLN A 239 -21.44 3.89 12.54
N LEU A 240 -21.46 4.23 11.25
CA LEU A 240 -21.10 5.55 10.74
C LEU A 240 -22.27 6.51 10.64
N ASP A 241 -23.53 6.04 10.60
CA ASP A 241 -24.70 6.88 10.42
C ASP A 241 -24.78 7.96 11.53
N PRO A 242 -24.56 9.25 11.20
CA PRO A 242 -24.66 10.33 12.16
C PRO A 242 -26.12 10.74 12.43
N GLY A 243 -27.10 10.02 11.88
CA GLY A 243 -28.53 10.35 11.91
C GLY A 243 -28.95 11.26 10.74
N ARG A 244 -30.18 11.78 10.77
CA ARG A 244 -30.77 12.61 9.68
C ARG A 244 -30.06 13.95 9.50
N SER A 245 -28.92 13.93 8.80
CA SER A 245 -28.07 15.08 8.47
C SER A 245 -27.67 15.05 6.99
N ALA A 246 -27.21 16.18 6.45
CA ALA A 246 -26.70 16.25 5.08
C ALA A 246 -25.53 15.28 4.83
N LEU A 247 -24.71 15.01 5.86
CA LEU A 247 -23.60 14.06 5.81
C LEU A 247 -24.11 12.62 5.61
N SER A 248 -25.20 12.24 6.29
CA SER A 248 -25.80 10.90 6.13
C SER A 248 -26.25 10.67 4.68
N SER A 249 -26.84 11.67 4.03
CA SER A 249 -27.19 11.58 2.61
C SER A 249 -25.98 11.42 1.68
N LEU A 250 -24.85 12.09 1.97
CA LEU A 250 -23.62 11.93 1.19
C LEU A 250 -23.00 10.53 1.36
N LEU A 251 -22.95 10.02 2.60
CA LEU A 251 -22.47 8.67 2.89
C LEU A 251 -23.35 7.60 2.24
N ASP A 252 -24.68 7.77 2.31
CA ASP A 252 -25.63 6.87 1.66
C ASP A 252 -25.45 6.82 0.15
N ASN A 253 -25.20 7.97 -0.48
CA ASN A 253 -24.95 8.03 -1.92
C ASN A 253 -23.64 7.33 -2.29
N GLU A 254 -22.58 7.53 -1.51
CA GLU A 254 -21.30 6.83 -1.70
C GLU A 254 -21.49 5.30 -1.55
N PHE A 255 -22.11 4.82 -0.47
CA PHE A 255 -22.33 3.38 -0.27
C PHE A 255 -23.21 2.75 -1.35
N LYS A 256 -24.30 3.42 -1.76
CA LYS A 256 -25.14 2.95 -2.88
C LYS A 256 -24.34 2.82 -4.18
N GLN A 257 -23.42 3.76 -4.45
CA GLN A 257 -22.55 3.68 -5.62
C GLN A 257 -21.63 2.45 -5.52
N ARG A 258 -21.07 2.17 -4.34
CA ARG A 258 -20.22 0.98 -4.12
C ARG A 258 -21.01 -0.32 -4.26
N ASP A 259 -22.23 -0.38 -3.75
CA ASP A 259 -23.13 -1.53 -3.91
C ASP A 259 -23.41 -1.83 -5.39
N GLN A 260 -23.75 -0.80 -6.16
CA GLN A 260 -24.00 -0.95 -7.60
C GLN A 260 -22.76 -1.45 -8.34
N ALA A 261 -21.58 -0.89 -8.03
CA ALA A 261 -20.32 -1.32 -8.62
C ALA A 261 -19.96 -2.77 -8.25
N PHE A 262 -20.25 -3.19 -7.02
CA PHE A 262 -20.05 -4.54 -6.55
C PHE A 262 -20.95 -5.54 -7.28
N LEU A 263 -22.26 -5.26 -7.36
CA LEU A 263 -23.22 -6.08 -8.10
C LEU A 263 -22.88 -6.17 -9.59
N ALA A 264 -22.44 -5.07 -10.22
CA ALA A 264 -22.03 -5.07 -11.62
C ALA A 264 -20.82 -5.97 -11.89
N LYS A 265 -19.86 -6.05 -10.95
CA LYS A 265 -18.70 -6.97 -11.05
C LYS A 265 -19.10 -8.44 -10.91
N GLN A 266 -20.11 -8.75 -10.08
CA GLN A 266 -20.64 -10.11 -9.96
C GLN A 266 -21.45 -10.54 -11.19
N ARG A 267 -22.01 -9.59 -11.94
CA ARG A 267 -22.85 -9.84 -13.11
C ARG A 267 -22.10 -10.13 -14.42
N GLN A 268 -20.77 -10.36 -14.38
CA GLN A 268 -20.06 -10.65 -15.63
C GLN A 268 -20.66 -11.87 -16.35
N PRO A 269 -20.89 -11.78 -17.67
CA PRO A 269 -21.75 -12.68 -18.41
C PRO A 269 -21.00 -13.95 -18.81
N ASP A 270 -20.88 -14.92 -17.89
CA ASP A 270 -20.56 -16.31 -18.26
C ASP A 270 -21.82 -17.12 -18.60
N SER A 271 -22.98 -16.47 -18.69
CA SER A 271 -24.23 -17.16 -18.93
C SER A 271 -24.63 -17.09 -20.39
N LEU A 272 -24.68 -18.27 -21.02
CA LEU A 272 -25.36 -18.57 -22.29
C LEU A 272 -26.77 -17.92 -22.38
N ALA A 273 -27.39 -17.56 -21.25
CA ALA A 273 -28.70 -16.93 -21.15
C ALA A 273 -28.80 -15.56 -21.84
N ASP A 274 -27.77 -14.72 -21.77
CA ASP A 274 -27.82 -13.38 -22.38
C ASP A 274 -27.83 -13.47 -23.92
N HIS A 275 -27.26 -14.54 -24.49
CA HIS A 275 -27.32 -14.80 -25.93
C HIS A 275 -28.70 -15.32 -26.39
N PHE A 276 -29.46 -15.93 -25.48
CA PHE A 276 -30.84 -16.37 -25.76
C PHE A 276 -31.83 -15.21 -25.74
N GLU A 277 -31.64 -14.21 -24.86
CA GLU A 277 -32.53 -13.04 -24.79
C GLU A 277 -32.40 -12.13 -26.03
N ASP A 278 -31.19 -11.95 -26.57
CA ASP A 278 -30.96 -11.24 -27.84
C ASP A 278 -31.63 -11.92 -29.06
N CYS A 279 -31.79 -13.25 -29.02
CA CYS A 279 -32.48 -14.01 -30.07
C CYS A 279 -34.01 -13.92 -29.98
N ILE A 280 -34.55 -13.63 -28.79
CA ILE A 280 -35.99 -13.51 -28.56
C ILE A 280 -36.47 -12.11 -28.94
N GLU A 281 -35.71 -11.06 -28.60
CA GLU A 281 -36.10 -9.67 -28.91
C GLU A 281 -36.02 -9.35 -30.42
N ASN A 282 -35.09 -9.96 -31.15
CA ASN A 282 -34.97 -9.81 -32.61
C ASN A 282 -35.97 -10.63 -33.44
N ARG A 283 -36.90 -11.36 -32.82
CA ARG A 283 -37.92 -12.15 -33.54
C ARG A 283 -39.15 -11.34 -33.98
N SER A 284 -39.15 -10.04 -33.72
CA SER A 284 -40.29 -9.14 -33.90
C SER A 284 -40.14 -8.21 -35.12
N ASP A 285 -39.71 -8.72 -36.27
CA ASP A 285 -39.81 -7.98 -37.54
C ASP A 285 -40.91 -8.62 -38.42
N PRO A 286 -42.10 -7.99 -38.56
CA PRO A 286 -43.19 -8.51 -39.38
C PRO A 286 -42.93 -8.39 -40.89
N THR A 287 -41.76 -7.91 -41.32
CA THR A 287 -41.53 -7.46 -42.71
C THR A 287 -40.43 -8.19 -43.47
N ARG A 288 -40.01 -9.37 -43.02
CA ARG A 288 -39.08 -10.20 -43.81
C ARG A 288 -39.87 -11.09 -44.80
N PRO A 289 -39.78 -10.88 -46.12
CA PRO A 289 -40.41 -11.79 -47.07
C PRO A 289 -39.80 -13.19 -46.91
N ALA A 290 -40.67 -14.19 -46.77
CA ALA A 290 -40.29 -15.58 -46.72
C ALA A 290 -39.48 -15.92 -47.99
N ALA A 291 -38.17 -16.13 -47.82
CA ALA A 291 -37.35 -16.66 -48.90
C ALA A 291 -37.89 -18.03 -49.27
N SER A 292 -38.28 -18.20 -50.53
CA SER A 292 -38.72 -19.47 -51.08
C SER A 292 -37.56 -20.48 -51.01
N MET A 293 -37.64 -21.43 -50.10
CA MET A 293 -36.75 -22.58 -50.14
C MET A 293 -37.18 -23.48 -51.30
N SER A 294 -36.30 -23.64 -52.29
CA SER A 294 -36.46 -24.65 -53.34
C SER A 294 -36.43 -26.04 -52.71
N ALA A 295 -37.36 -26.89 -53.15
CA ALA A 295 -37.52 -28.26 -52.69
C ALA A 295 -36.42 -29.19 -53.23
N ALA A 296 -35.23 -29.12 -52.63
CA ALA A 296 -34.15 -30.12 -52.66
C ALA A 296 -33.18 -29.63 -51.58
N GLU A 297 -33.02 -30.22 -50.40
CA GLU A 297 -32.67 -31.60 -50.12
C GLU A 297 -33.21 -31.97 -48.73
N ARG A 298 -34.21 -32.85 -48.68
CA ARG A 298 -34.55 -33.56 -47.44
C ARG A 298 -33.56 -34.72 -47.28
N LYS A 299 -32.52 -34.56 -46.46
CA LYS A 299 -31.83 -35.69 -45.85
C LYS A 299 -32.11 -35.71 -44.36
N SER A 300 -33.13 -36.47 -44.01
CA SER A 300 -33.46 -36.87 -42.64
C SER A 300 -32.23 -37.47 -41.96
N ARG A 301 -31.70 -36.81 -40.94
CA ARG A 301 -30.98 -37.47 -39.85
C ARG A 301 -31.80 -37.29 -38.59
N ARG A 302 -32.70 -38.25 -38.37
CA ARG A 302 -33.32 -38.50 -37.07
C ARG A 302 -32.20 -38.96 -36.13
N VAL A 303 -31.75 -38.09 -35.22
CA VAL A 303 -30.87 -38.49 -34.11
C VAL A 303 -31.78 -39.10 -33.04
N THR A 304 -31.84 -40.42 -33.00
CA THR A 304 -32.43 -41.15 -31.87
C THR A 304 -31.39 -41.19 -30.76
N THR A 305 -31.74 -40.66 -29.59
CA THR A 305 -30.99 -40.84 -28.34
C THR A 305 -31.12 -42.29 -27.89
N ASN A 306 -30.11 -43.12 -28.13
CA ASN A 306 -29.94 -44.38 -27.41
C ASN A 306 -29.13 -44.09 -26.15
N LEU A 307 -29.85 -44.01 -25.02
CA LEU A 307 -29.30 -44.15 -23.68
C LEU A 307 -29.02 -45.64 -23.47
N GLU A 308 -27.79 -46.08 -23.73
CA GLU A 308 -27.28 -47.32 -23.15
C GLU A 308 -25.75 -47.26 -23.12
N MET A 309 -25.24 -47.30 -21.88
CA MET A 309 -23.83 -47.37 -21.44
C MET A 309 -23.07 -46.05 -21.19
N PRO A 310 -22.55 -45.85 -19.95
CA PRO A 310 -21.72 -44.69 -19.61
C PRO A 310 -20.34 -44.80 -20.25
N SER A 311 -19.84 -43.66 -20.75
CA SER A 311 -18.53 -43.53 -21.37
C SER A 311 -17.39 -43.76 -20.36
N HIS A 312 -16.35 -44.45 -20.81
CA HIS A 312 -15.17 -44.82 -20.01
C HIS A 312 -14.43 -43.61 -19.40
N ALA A 313 -14.65 -42.41 -19.96
CA ALA A 313 -14.08 -41.14 -19.47
C ALA A 313 -14.69 -40.65 -18.14
N LEU A 314 -15.87 -41.15 -17.72
CA LEU A 314 -16.46 -40.81 -16.42
C LEU A 314 -16.03 -41.76 -15.29
N LEU A 315 -15.56 -42.97 -15.63
CA LEU A 315 -15.07 -43.94 -14.65
C LEU A 315 -13.66 -43.61 -14.15
N GLU A 316 -12.83 -43.01 -15.01
CA GLU A 316 -11.47 -42.60 -14.64
C GLU A 316 -11.47 -41.40 -13.68
N SER A 317 -12.45 -40.49 -13.80
CA SER A 317 -12.61 -39.32 -12.93
C SER A 317 -12.99 -39.67 -11.49
N VAL A 318 -13.75 -40.76 -11.29
CA VAL A 318 -14.13 -41.25 -9.94
C VAL A 318 -12.97 -41.97 -9.25
N HIS A 319 -12.01 -42.50 -10.00
CA HIS A 319 -10.85 -43.20 -9.44
C HIS A 319 -9.74 -42.24 -8.99
N LEU A 320 -9.62 -41.06 -9.60
CA LEU A 320 -8.68 -40.02 -9.11
C LEU A 320 -9.18 -39.30 -7.85
N SER A 321 -10.50 -39.13 -7.68
CA SER A 321 -11.06 -38.48 -6.47
C SER A 321 -10.88 -39.29 -5.18
N HIS A 322 -10.45 -40.57 -5.26
CA HIS A 322 -10.23 -41.42 -4.09
C HIS A 322 -8.76 -41.56 -3.66
N MET A 323 -7.82 -40.94 -4.39
CA MET A 323 -6.38 -40.95 -4.07
C MET A 323 -5.87 -39.63 -3.47
N GLU A 324 -6.58 -38.51 -3.67
CA GLU A 324 -6.17 -37.20 -3.12
C GLU A 324 -6.62 -36.99 -1.66
N ASP A 325 -7.55 -37.80 -1.15
CA ASP A 325 -8.07 -37.69 0.23
C ASP A 325 -7.23 -38.47 1.27
N LYS A 326 -6.13 -39.11 0.84
CA LYS A 326 -5.21 -39.85 1.74
C LYS A 326 -3.82 -39.22 1.91
N THR A 327 -3.56 -38.06 1.31
CA THR A 327 -2.27 -37.36 1.42
C THR A 327 -2.30 -36.14 2.35
N LEU A 328 -3.43 -35.88 3.02
CA LEU A 328 -3.61 -34.75 3.96
C LEU A 328 -3.57 -35.14 5.46
N LEU A 329 -2.93 -36.26 5.79
CA LEU A 329 -2.71 -36.69 7.18
C LEU A 329 -1.26 -37.15 7.38
N SER A 330 -0.33 -36.19 7.50
CA SER A 330 0.93 -36.30 8.27
C SER A 330 1.84 -35.11 8.02
N VAL A 331 1.64 -34.00 8.73
CA VAL A 331 2.76 -33.13 9.11
C VAL A 331 2.58 -32.77 10.58
N GLU A 332 3.48 -33.32 11.38
CA GLU A 332 3.55 -33.19 12.82
C GLU A 332 3.85 -31.75 13.24
N TYR A 333 3.18 -31.34 14.32
CA TYR A 333 3.49 -30.16 15.12
C TYR A 333 4.88 -30.29 15.73
N SER A 334 5.75 -29.32 15.49
CA SER A 334 6.88 -29.03 16.38
C SER A 334 6.73 -27.60 16.89
N GLU A 335 6.44 -27.52 18.18
CA GLU A 335 6.35 -26.31 18.98
C GLU A 335 7.72 -25.63 19.05
N ASN A 336 7.77 -24.32 18.82
CA ASN A 336 8.85 -23.49 19.32
C ASN A 336 8.24 -22.29 20.04
N GLU A 337 8.27 -22.38 21.37
CA GLU A 337 8.00 -21.28 22.30
C GLU A 337 9.07 -20.19 22.15
N ALA A 338 8.67 -19.04 21.60
CA ALA A 338 9.22 -17.74 22.00
C ALA A 338 8.26 -16.63 21.53
N CYS A 339 8.07 -15.62 22.38
CA CYS A 339 7.21 -14.44 22.19
C CYS A 339 5.69 -14.65 22.32
N LYS A 340 5.26 -15.13 23.50
CA LYS A 340 4.08 -14.56 24.16
C LYS A 340 4.54 -13.74 25.37
N THR A 341 4.14 -12.47 25.38
CA THR A 341 3.79 -11.60 26.53
C THR A 341 4.33 -10.18 26.30
N PHE A 342 3.46 -9.26 25.88
CA PHE A 342 3.59 -7.84 26.21
C PHE A 342 2.22 -7.34 26.65
N GLN A 343 1.96 -7.48 27.95
CA GLN A 343 0.94 -6.70 28.64
C GLN A 343 1.48 -5.28 28.82
N LEU A 344 0.72 -4.28 28.39
CA LEU A 344 0.97 -2.88 28.71
C LEU A 344 0.65 -2.65 30.18
N ALA A 345 1.69 -2.65 31.02
CA ALA A 345 1.62 -2.06 32.35
C ALA A 345 1.76 -0.54 32.22
N SER A 346 0.75 0.17 32.68
CA SER A 346 0.73 1.62 32.85
C SER A 346 1.68 2.04 33.98
N PRO A 347 2.61 2.99 33.79
CA PRO A 347 3.30 3.61 34.91
C PRO A 347 2.48 4.81 35.41
N ALA A 348 1.84 4.64 36.56
CA ALA A 348 1.35 5.74 37.38
C ALA A 348 2.54 6.61 37.80
N VAL A 349 2.49 7.89 37.44
CA VAL A 349 3.47 8.91 37.84
C VAL A 349 3.19 9.29 39.31
N PRO A 350 4.20 9.27 40.21
CA PRO A 350 4.03 9.83 41.54
C PRO A 350 3.99 11.37 41.46
N ILE A 351 2.92 11.94 41.99
CA ILE A 351 2.77 13.38 42.23
C ILE A 351 3.78 13.77 43.33
N MET A 352 4.83 14.50 42.97
CA MET A 352 5.66 15.21 43.96
C MET A 352 4.88 16.43 44.47
N THR A 353 4.43 16.37 45.70
CA THR A 353 3.99 17.52 46.48
C THR A 353 5.23 18.32 46.90
N CYS A 354 5.40 19.52 46.36
CA CYS A 354 6.31 20.51 46.92
C CYS A 354 5.67 21.12 48.17
N ASP A 355 6.23 20.81 49.34
CA ASP A 355 6.02 21.60 50.55
C ASP A 355 7.05 22.75 50.56
N PRO A 356 6.63 24.01 50.75
CA PRO A 356 7.53 25.15 50.84
C PRO A 356 7.74 25.51 52.31
N GLU A 357 8.89 25.16 52.90
CA GLU A 357 9.53 25.85 54.03
C GLU A 357 10.68 25.00 54.59
N ALA A 358 11.94 25.45 54.43
CA ALA A 358 12.97 25.44 55.48
C ALA A 358 14.34 25.84 54.93
N LYS A 359 14.73 27.07 55.28
CA LYS A 359 16.08 27.62 55.51
C LYS A 359 17.09 27.70 54.38
#